data_AF-U3PBM5-F1
#
_entry.id   AF-U3PBM5-F1
#
_cell.length_a   1.000
_cell.length_b   1.000
_cell.length_c   1.000
_cell.angle_alpha   90.00
_cell.angle_beta   90.00
_cell.angle_gamma   90.00
#
_symmetry.space_group_name_H-M   'P 1'
#
loop_
_entity.id
_entity.type
_entity.pdbx_description
1 polymer ?
#
loop_
_entity_poly.entity_id
_entity_poly.type
_entity_poly.pdbx_seq_one_letter_code
_entity_poly.pdbx_strand_id
1 'polypeptide(L)'
;MNSLRFRRQFLITPDSTVDLDGWGRHRVAEHTVYAHPELSVTIHRAPGSSFVLLGFAIDPERPEQDDAAVLAEFAEAWSRSEGETFLHRLSGRFALFAFTGDDIVVYLDATGTRSVEYTWHEGRFHAASQAYLLAEVVPLRRGERARQFDGSVHKAADREHFLPAAMTLYDEVDRLVPNHRLNVARRRQERVWPVAPLPDRTLTAAEEFTAAHLTAAIGAASRRFPLSLPLTAGYDSRALIAAASRDVRSSMYRYTLLYRHLTRFSTDVAIAKTVAARLGVAHHLIDCRAEPDPGWRELYTGNTPMAHYDDWGVIAHGILNGHPADHVAVKGNASEVARTFYGGPDGPPATGSAADILALIPGWAEIPFIAASIEEWHRSAAPASAASGIALDDLFYWEHRCGSWQGQSQLEWDIAQVDVHAVQQPSPPGGRSWAFRPPNARTTGTRSCGRSSAPRTQRLSACPSTPAPRTAARWSSASNCVTAREESSAGSAHGDRRVTPGRPPRTARPRGRPRPVSPRSPPPPSASGRQRGTGVRR
;
A
#
# COMPACT_ATOMS: atom_id res chain seq x y z
N MET A 1 -21.08 -16.37 0.58
CA MET A 1 -20.97 -15.03 1.19
C MET A 1 -20.20 -15.09 2.51
N ASN A 2 -20.48 -16.01 3.44
CA ASN A 2 -19.68 -16.15 4.68
C ASN A 2 -18.16 -16.35 4.44
N SER A 3 -17.78 -17.03 3.36
CA SER A 3 -16.37 -17.25 2.99
C SER A 3 -15.57 -15.99 2.62
N LEU A 4 -16.23 -14.83 2.49
CA LEU A 4 -15.58 -13.55 2.18
C LEU A 4 -15.49 -12.61 3.39
N ARG A 5 -16.08 -12.99 4.54
CA ARG A 5 -15.97 -12.21 5.77
C ARG A 5 -14.56 -12.39 6.35
N PHE A 6 -13.89 -11.26 6.57
CA PHE A 6 -12.50 -11.17 7.01
C PHE A 6 -11.53 -11.99 6.13
N ARG A 7 -11.80 -12.08 4.83
CA ARG A 7 -11.00 -12.87 3.88
C ARG A 7 -9.52 -12.47 3.98
N ARG A 8 -8.63 -13.46 4.09
CA ARG A 8 -7.16 -13.30 4.19
C ARG A 8 -6.67 -12.51 5.41
N GLN A 9 -7.48 -12.37 6.45
CA GLN A 9 -7.10 -11.71 7.70
C GLN A 9 -6.75 -12.73 8.80
N PHE A 10 -6.22 -12.24 9.93
CA PHE A 10 -5.84 -13.04 11.09
C PHE A 10 -6.20 -12.37 12.43
N LEU A 11 -6.28 -13.18 13.48
CA LEU A 11 -6.37 -12.80 14.88
C LEU A 11 -5.38 -13.64 15.70
N ILE A 12 -4.55 -12.98 16.51
CA ILE A 12 -3.66 -13.59 17.50
C ILE A 12 -4.10 -13.15 18.87
N THR A 13 -4.45 -14.12 19.72
CA THR A 13 -5.00 -13.84 21.05
C THR A 13 -4.71 -14.99 22.00
N PRO A 14 -4.54 -14.74 23.32
CA PRO A 14 -4.50 -15.80 24.32
C PRO A 14 -5.82 -16.58 24.42
N ASP A 15 -6.93 -15.96 24.00
CA ASP A 15 -8.24 -16.61 23.98
C ASP A 15 -8.26 -17.74 22.95
N SER A 16 -8.66 -18.94 23.39
CA SER A 16 -8.78 -20.12 22.52
C SER A 16 -10.23 -20.49 22.22
N THR A 17 -11.18 -19.69 22.70
CA THR A 17 -12.62 -19.93 22.61
C THR A 17 -13.30 -19.15 21.49
N VAL A 18 -12.57 -18.26 20.80
CA VAL A 18 -13.09 -17.47 19.68
C VAL A 18 -13.62 -18.39 18.59
N ASP A 19 -14.86 -18.14 18.17
CA ASP A 19 -15.52 -18.90 17.12
C ASP A 19 -15.48 -18.15 15.78
N LEU A 20 -14.41 -18.40 15.03
CA LEU A 20 -14.27 -17.97 13.64
C LEU A 20 -14.49 -19.20 12.74
N ASP A 21 -15.70 -19.31 12.19
CA ASP A 21 -16.14 -20.47 11.41
C ASP A 21 -15.22 -20.72 10.20
N GLY A 22 -14.76 -21.96 10.06
CA GLY A 22 -13.83 -22.39 9.01
C GLY A 22 -12.38 -21.90 9.15
N TRP A 23 -12.03 -21.05 10.12
CA TRP A 23 -10.67 -20.52 10.24
C TRP A 23 -9.69 -21.55 10.80
N GLY A 24 -8.46 -21.53 10.27
CA GLY A 24 -7.35 -22.31 10.82
C GLY A 24 -6.99 -21.82 12.22
N ARG A 25 -6.68 -22.74 13.14
CA ARG A 25 -6.33 -22.46 14.54
C ARG A 25 -4.98 -23.08 14.85
N HIS A 26 -3.99 -22.27 15.20
CA HIS A 26 -2.64 -22.74 15.49
C HIS A 26 -2.18 -22.24 16.86
N ARG A 27 -1.88 -23.16 17.78
CA ARG A 27 -1.35 -22.81 19.10
C ARG A 27 0.16 -22.53 19.01
N VAL A 28 0.58 -21.37 19.52
CA VAL A 28 1.98 -20.95 19.61
C VAL A 28 2.20 -20.27 20.95
N ALA A 29 3.04 -20.87 21.80
CA ALA A 29 3.16 -20.50 23.21
C ALA A 29 1.77 -20.38 23.88
N GLU A 30 1.49 -19.27 24.55
CA GLU A 30 0.21 -18.99 25.21
C GLU A 30 -0.87 -18.41 24.28
N HIS A 31 -0.58 -18.23 22.99
CA HIS A 31 -1.47 -17.59 22.04
C HIS A 31 -2.02 -18.59 21.02
N THR A 32 -3.22 -18.29 20.53
CA THR A 32 -3.84 -18.96 19.40
C THR A 32 -3.79 -18.01 18.21
N VAL A 33 -3.25 -18.49 17.09
CA VAL A 33 -3.28 -17.83 15.79
C VAL A 33 -4.48 -18.35 15.03
N TYR A 34 -5.49 -17.50 14.87
CA TYR A 34 -6.62 -17.71 13.99
C TYR A 34 -6.32 -17.08 12.64
N ALA A 35 -6.48 -17.83 11.55
CA ALA A 35 -6.24 -17.33 10.21
C ALA A 35 -7.36 -17.76 9.26
N HIS A 36 -7.81 -16.82 8.41
CA HIS A 36 -8.71 -17.14 7.32
C HIS A 36 -8.09 -18.24 6.42
N PRO A 37 -8.86 -19.20 5.88
CA PRO A 37 -8.31 -20.32 5.08
C PRO A 37 -7.44 -19.94 3.87
N GLU A 38 -7.68 -18.74 3.34
CA GLU A 38 -6.91 -18.19 2.21
C GLU A 38 -5.70 -17.33 2.63
N LEU A 39 -5.46 -17.15 3.92
CA LEU A 39 -4.22 -16.55 4.43
C LEU A 39 -3.19 -17.65 4.64
N SER A 40 -2.05 -17.56 3.96
CA SER A 40 -0.92 -18.43 4.22
C SER A 40 -0.40 -18.23 5.65
N VAL A 41 -0.20 -19.33 6.36
CA VAL A 41 0.41 -19.36 7.70
C VAL A 41 1.59 -20.33 7.67
N THR A 42 2.77 -19.86 8.03
CA THR A 42 3.96 -20.71 8.19
C THR A 42 4.49 -20.57 9.59
N ILE A 43 4.72 -21.71 10.27
CA ILE A 43 5.20 -21.74 11.65
C ILE A 43 6.47 -22.55 11.71
N HIS A 44 7.55 -21.94 12.20
CA HIS A 44 8.80 -22.61 12.51
C HIS A 44 8.96 -22.70 14.02
N ARG A 45 9.28 -23.88 14.55
CA ARG A 45 9.51 -24.10 15.98
C ARG A 45 10.97 -24.48 16.19
N ALA A 46 11.66 -23.71 17.02
CA ALA A 46 13.04 -23.96 17.45
C ALA A 46 13.09 -24.11 18.98
N PRO A 47 14.18 -24.63 19.56
CA PRO A 47 14.33 -24.68 21.01
C PRO A 47 14.21 -23.29 21.65
N GLY A 48 13.18 -23.08 22.47
CA GLY A 48 12.95 -21.81 23.18
C GLY A 48 12.33 -20.68 22.35
N SER A 49 12.06 -20.90 21.05
CA SER A 49 11.44 -19.90 20.18
C SER A 49 10.48 -20.49 19.16
N SER A 50 9.50 -19.71 18.74
CA SER A 50 8.59 -20.06 17.65
C SER A 50 8.33 -18.83 16.81
N PHE A 51 8.38 -19.00 15.49
CA PHE A 51 8.20 -17.92 14.54
C PHE A 51 6.94 -18.20 13.72
N VAL A 52 6.10 -17.18 13.55
CA VAL A 52 4.85 -17.26 12.79
C VAL A 52 4.89 -16.21 11.70
N LEU A 53 4.93 -16.65 10.45
CA LEU A 53 4.80 -15.81 9.27
C LEU A 53 3.36 -15.88 8.78
N LEU A 54 2.71 -14.71 8.69
CA LEU A 54 1.35 -14.53 8.18
C LEU A 54 1.41 -13.82 6.83
N GLY A 55 1.06 -14.53 5.75
CA GLY A 55 1.30 -14.09 4.38
C GLY A 55 2.49 -14.83 3.77
N PHE A 56 3.29 -14.15 2.96
CA PHE A 56 4.44 -14.76 2.29
C PHE A 56 5.62 -13.80 2.20
N ALA A 57 6.81 -14.34 2.37
CA ALA A 57 8.07 -13.64 2.24
C ALA A 57 8.84 -14.14 1.02
N ILE A 58 9.26 -13.23 0.15
CA ILE A 58 10.01 -13.53 -1.06
C ILE A 58 11.46 -13.14 -0.81
N ASP A 59 12.38 -14.08 -1.01
CA ASP A 59 13.82 -13.80 -0.99
C ASP A 59 14.33 -13.70 -2.44
N PRO A 60 14.64 -12.49 -2.95
CA PRO A 60 15.14 -12.32 -4.30
C PRO A 60 16.56 -12.89 -4.48
N GLU A 61 17.33 -13.07 -3.40
CA GLU A 61 18.66 -13.69 -3.46
C GLU A 61 18.57 -15.22 -3.56
N ARG A 62 17.46 -15.81 -3.09
CA ARG A 62 17.19 -17.26 -3.08
C ARG A 62 15.79 -17.58 -3.63
N PRO A 63 15.59 -17.42 -4.94
CA PRO A 63 14.27 -17.42 -5.57
C PRO A 63 13.55 -18.77 -5.58
N GLU A 64 14.23 -19.85 -5.20
CA GLU A 64 13.68 -21.21 -5.04
C GLU A 64 13.06 -21.47 -3.66
N GLN A 65 13.27 -20.59 -2.68
CA GLN A 65 12.79 -20.79 -1.32
C GLN A 65 11.29 -20.53 -1.18
N ASP A 66 10.63 -21.41 -0.44
CA ASP A 66 9.29 -21.19 0.08
C ASP A 66 9.34 -20.51 1.46
N ASP A 67 8.18 -20.18 2.02
CA ASP A 67 8.09 -19.51 3.32
C ASP A 67 8.71 -20.34 4.45
N ALA A 68 8.67 -21.68 4.36
CA ALA A 68 9.21 -22.55 5.40
C ALA A 68 10.74 -22.51 5.41
N ALA A 69 11.37 -22.53 4.24
CA ALA A 69 12.81 -22.34 4.09
C ALA A 69 13.25 -20.94 4.55
N VAL A 70 12.53 -19.88 4.15
CA VAL A 70 12.80 -18.50 4.59
C VAL A 70 12.72 -18.39 6.12
N LEU A 71 11.68 -18.98 6.73
CA LEU A 71 11.46 -18.89 8.17
C LEU A 71 12.48 -19.72 8.98
N ALA A 72 12.96 -20.83 8.43
CA ALA A 72 14.05 -21.61 9.02
C ALA A 72 15.36 -20.81 9.04
N GLU A 73 15.70 -20.14 7.94
CA GLU A 73 16.89 -19.28 7.93
C GLU A 73 16.73 -18.04 8.81
N PHE A 74 15.52 -17.48 8.89
CA PHE A 74 15.24 -16.41 9.83
C PHE A 74 15.50 -16.87 11.27
N ALA A 75 15.09 -18.08 11.65
CA ALA A 75 15.37 -18.64 12.98
C ALA A 75 16.88 -18.76 13.25
N GLU A 76 17.67 -19.18 12.26
CA GLU A 76 19.13 -19.22 12.36
C GLU A 76 19.73 -17.81 12.49
N ALA A 77 19.29 -16.85 11.68
CA ALA A 77 19.70 -15.45 11.79
C ALA A 77 19.30 -14.84 13.15
N TRP A 78 18.11 -15.15 13.65
CA TRP A 78 17.61 -14.72 14.95
C TRP A 78 18.51 -15.20 16.09
N SER A 79 18.92 -16.47 16.07
CA SER A 79 19.86 -17.03 17.07
C SER A 79 21.21 -16.32 17.09
N ARG A 80 21.58 -15.67 15.98
CA ARG A 80 22.82 -14.90 15.81
C ARG A 80 22.62 -13.40 15.99
N SER A 81 21.44 -12.97 16.43
CA SER A 81 21.04 -11.55 16.54
C SER A 81 21.09 -10.78 15.20
N GLU A 82 20.86 -11.48 14.09
CA GLU A 82 20.88 -10.94 12.72
C GLU A 82 19.48 -10.91 12.07
N GLY A 83 18.42 -11.16 12.85
CA GLY A 83 17.04 -11.28 12.32
C GLY A 83 16.55 -10.03 11.57
N GLU A 84 16.89 -8.83 12.03
CA GLU A 84 16.46 -7.57 11.39
C GLU A 84 17.16 -7.37 10.04
N THR A 85 18.48 -7.56 10.01
CA THR A 85 19.26 -7.54 8.76
C THR A 85 18.75 -8.57 7.77
N PHE A 86 18.32 -9.75 8.25
CA PHE A 86 17.70 -10.77 7.41
C PHE A 86 16.39 -10.27 6.81
N LEU A 87 15.50 -9.67 7.62
CA LEU A 87 14.21 -9.15 7.15
C LEU A 87 14.37 -8.06 6.10
N HIS A 88 15.39 -7.22 6.21
CA HIS A 88 15.62 -6.12 5.26
C HIS A 88 15.77 -6.60 3.81
N ARG A 89 16.26 -7.83 3.58
CA ARG A 89 16.45 -8.40 2.23
C ARG A 89 15.17 -8.99 1.62
N LEU A 90 14.12 -9.14 2.44
CA LEU A 90 12.90 -9.81 2.00
C LEU A 90 11.97 -8.82 1.33
N SER A 91 11.38 -9.29 0.23
CA SER A 91 10.18 -8.73 -0.38
C SER A 91 8.94 -9.52 0.05
N GLY A 92 7.76 -9.15 -0.45
CA GLY A 92 6.53 -9.88 -0.17
C GLY A 92 5.50 -9.05 0.58
N ARG A 93 4.59 -9.75 1.25
CA ARG A 93 3.50 -9.16 2.03
C ARG A 93 3.24 -10.05 3.23
N PHE A 94 3.79 -9.67 4.39
CA PHE A 94 3.79 -10.52 5.56
C PHE A 94 3.81 -9.74 6.86
N ALA A 95 3.31 -10.38 7.92
CA ALA A 95 3.61 -10.02 9.30
C ALA A 95 4.33 -11.20 9.96
N LEU A 96 5.38 -10.93 10.73
CA LEU A 96 6.19 -11.95 11.39
C LEU A 96 6.16 -11.76 12.90
N PHE A 97 5.73 -12.80 13.62
CA PHE A 97 5.71 -12.85 15.08
C PHE A 97 6.80 -13.81 15.57
N ALA A 98 7.72 -13.31 16.38
CA ALA A 98 8.76 -14.08 17.04
C ALA A 98 8.40 -14.24 18.52
N PHE A 99 7.97 -15.44 18.91
CA PHE A 99 7.73 -15.84 20.29
C PHE A 99 9.04 -16.41 20.85
N THR A 100 9.65 -15.78 21.85
CA THR A 100 10.90 -16.24 22.48
C THR A 100 10.76 -16.20 23.99
N GLY A 101 10.64 -17.38 24.62
CA GLY A 101 10.19 -17.47 26.01
C GLY A 101 8.85 -16.75 26.20
N ASP A 102 8.82 -15.77 27.10
CA ASP A 102 7.64 -14.94 27.39
C ASP A 102 7.58 -13.64 26.56
N ASP A 103 8.58 -13.36 25.73
CA ASP A 103 8.60 -12.16 24.88
C ASP A 103 8.03 -12.45 23.49
N ILE A 104 7.38 -11.44 22.92
CA ILE A 104 6.85 -11.46 21.56
C ILE A 104 7.37 -10.22 20.85
N VAL A 105 8.03 -10.43 19.72
CA VAL A 105 8.45 -9.34 18.83
C VAL A 105 7.72 -9.46 17.51
N VAL A 106 7.16 -8.35 17.03
CA VAL A 106 6.39 -8.32 15.77
C VAL A 106 7.09 -7.44 14.75
N TYR A 107 7.23 -7.94 13.54
CA TYR A 107 7.77 -7.24 12.37
C TYR A 107 6.74 -7.25 11.23
N LEU A 108 6.85 -6.29 10.33
CA LEU A 108 6.05 -6.19 9.12
C LEU A 108 6.93 -6.38 7.88
N ASP A 109 6.30 -6.60 6.73
CA ASP A 109 6.92 -6.35 5.43
C ASP A 109 7.41 -4.89 5.34
N ALA A 110 8.30 -4.64 4.38
CA ALA A 110 8.99 -3.36 4.22
C ALA A 110 8.03 -2.15 4.29
N THR A 111 6.79 -2.30 3.82
CA THR A 111 5.82 -1.22 3.68
C THR A 111 4.59 -1.35 4.59
N GLY A 112 4.54 -2.37 5.45
CA GLY A 112 3.41 -2.65 6.35
C GLY A 112 2.08 -2.95 5.63
N THR A 113 2.16 -3.55 4.44
CA THR A 113 0.97 -3.86 3.63
C THR A 113 0.19 -5.07 4.13
N ARG A 114 0.81 -5.91 4.98
CA ARG A 114 0.11 -6.80 5.90
C ARG A 114 0.03 -6.13 7.28
N SER A 115 -0.97 -5.29 7.47
CA SER A 115 -1.12 -4.49 8.70
C SER A 115 -1.31 -5.37 9.95
N VAL A 116 -0.79 -4.87 11.08
CA VAL A 116 -0.99 -5.44 12.42
C VAL A 116 -1.53 -4.33 13.32
N GLU A 117 -2.77 -4.48 13.77
CA GLU A 117 -3.35 -3.69 14.86
C GLU A 117 -3.27 -4.50 16.15
N TYR A 118 -3.04 -3.83 17.28
CA TYR A 118 -2.80 -4.51 18.55
C TYR A 118 -3.31 -3.72 19.75
N THR A 119 -3.51 -4.44 20.85
CA THR A 119 -3.91 -3.87 22.14
C THR A 119 -3.50 -4.77 23.30
N TRP A 120 -3.51 -4.23 24.51
CA TRP A 120 -3.47 -5.04 25.74
C TRP A 120 -4.81 -4.95 26.45
N HIS A 121 -5.43 -6.10 26.66
CA HIS A 121 -6.67 -6.22 27.42
C HIS A 121 -6.46 -7.16 28.59
N GLU A 122 -6.86 -6.74 29.80
CA GLU A 122 -6.61 -7.47 31.05
C GLU A 122 -5.14 -7.88 31.24
N GLY A 123 -4.22 -7.03 30.77
CA GLY A 123 -2.78 -7.27 30.84
C GLY A 123 -2.21 -8.24 29.79
N ARG A 124 -3.05 -8.88 28.97
CA ARG A 124 -2.64 -9.80 27.91
C ARG A 124 -2.59 -9.13 26.55
N PHE A 125 -1.74 -9.63 25.66
CA PHE A 125 -1.54 -9.08 24.32
C PHE A 125 -2.51 -9.67 23.30
N HIS A 126 -3.08 -8.82 22.45
CA HIS A 126 -3.96 -9.21 21.35
C HIS A 126 -3.51 -8.46 20.08
N ALA A 127 -3.49 -9.15 18.94
CA ALA A 127 -3.17 -8.54 17.65
C ALA A 127 -4.06 -9.11 16.54
N ALA A 128 -4.40 -8.31 15.54
CA ALA A 128 -5.17 -8.75 14.39
C ALA A 128 -4.80 -7.95 13.15
N SER A 129 -5.35 -8.32 11.99
CA SER A 129 -5.23 -7.49 10.78
C SER A 129 -5.92 -6.12 10.95
N GLN A 130 -6.98 -6.05 11.76
CA GLN A 130 -7.76 -4.84 12.03
C GLN A 130 -8.72 -4.98 13.23
N ALA A 131 -9.24 -3.84 13.71
CA ALA A 131 -9.98 -3.72 14.97
C ALA A 131 -11.31 -4.49 15.08
N TYR A 132 -12.07 -4.72 14.01
CA TYR A 132 -13.26 -5.59 14.08
C TYR A 132 -12.91 -7.02 14.48
N LEU A 133 -11.74 -7.55 14.10
CA LEU A 133 -11.29 -8.87 14.58
C LEU A 133 -10.83 -8.80 16.04
N LEU A 134 -10.20 -7.71 16.47
CA LEU A 134 -9.90 -7.49 17.89
C LEU A 134 -11.20 -7.38 18.72
N ALA A 135 -12.26 -6.82 18.15
CA ALA A 135 -13.56 -6.67 18.81
C ALA A 135 -14.25 -8.01 19.12
N GLU A 136 -13.82 -9.12 18.50
CA GLU A 136 -14.29 -10.48 18.83
C GLU A 136 -13.77 -10.95 20.20
N VAL A 137 -12.70 -10.34 20.73
CA VAL A 137 -12.04 -10.74 21.99
C VAL A 137 -11.82 -9.60 22.98
N VAL A 138 -11.94 -8.36 22.54
CA VAL A 138 -11.81 -7.16 23.37
C VAL A 138 -13.07 -6.32 23.18
N PRO A 139 -13.70 -5.80 24.27
CA PRO A 139 -14.91 -4.98 24.17
C PRO A 139 -14.59 -3.56 23.66
N LEU A 140 -14.21 -3.45 22.39
CA LEU A 140 -13.79 -2.20 21.77
C LEU A 140 -14.95 -1.22 21.59
N ARG A 141 -14.68 0.07 21.77
CA ARG A 141 -15.70 1.12 21.60
C ARG A 141 -15.20 2.25 20.72
N ARG A 142 -16.08 2.74 19.83
CA ARG A 142 -15.82 3.98 19.10
C ARG A 142 -15.83 5.15 20.09
N GLY A 143 -14.65 5.71 20.33
CA GLY A 143 -14.42 6.77 21.31
C GLY A 143 -14.30 8.15 20.67
N GLU A 144 -13.40 8.97 21.22
CA GLU A 144 -13.23 10.36 20.81
C GLU A 144 -12.54 10.46 19.44
N ARG A 145 -11.54 9.60 19.15
CA ARG A 145 -10.87 9.54 17.84
C ARG A 145 -11.88 9.36 16.70
N ALA A 146 -12.76 8.36 16.83
CA ALA A 146 -13.82 8.10 15.86
C ALA A 146 -14.72 9.32 15.63
N ARG A 147 -15.17 9.97 16.71
CA ARG A 147 -16.08 11.12 16.63
C ARG A 147 -15.43 12.31 15.92
N GLN A 148 -14.18 12.63 16.27
CA GLN A 148 -13.45 13.74 15.65
C GLN A 148 -13.19 13.47 14.18
N PHE A 149 -12.79 12.24 13.84
CA PHE A 149 -12.53 11.85 12.45
C PHE A 149 -13.82 11.86 11.60
N ASP A 150 -14.91 11.28 12.13
CA ASP A 150 -16.19 11.19 11.43
C ASP A 150 -16.79 12.56 11.11
N GLY A 151 -16.56 13.56 11.97
CA GLY A 151 -16.99 14.95 11.77
C GLY A 151 -15.97 15.83 11.04
N SER A 152 -14.83 15.29 10.60
CA SER A 152 -13.74 16.09 10.04
C SER A 152 -13.96 16.47 8.57
N VAL A 153 -13.40 17.62 8.19
CA VAL A 153 -13.33 18.04 6.77
C VAL A 153 -12.49 17.05 5.96
N HIS A 154 -11.42 16.49 6.55
CA HIS A 154 -10.57 15.50 5.90
C HIS A 154 -11.39 14.31 5.39
N LYS A 155 -12.17 13.67 6.27
CA LYS A 155 -13.01 12.52 5.90
C LYS A 155 -14.07 12.89 4.87
N ALA A 156 -14.67 14.08 4.98
CA ALA A 156 -15.71 14.52 4.05
C ALA A 156 -15.18 14.87 2.65
N ALA A 157 -13.96 15.40 2.56
CA ALA A 157 -13.37 15.88 1.32
C ALA A 157 -12.58 14.81 0.56
N ASP A 158 -12.03 13.81 1.25
CA ASP A 158 -11.22 12.75 0.65
C ASP A 158 -11.97 11.41 0.63
N ARG A 159 -12.19 10.88 -0.58
CA ARG A 159 -12.81 9.56 -0.78
C ARG A 159 -11.89 8.40 -0.42
N GLU A 160 -10.60 8.68 -0.30
CA GLU A 160 -9.54 7.73 0.06
C GLU A 160 -8.88 8.15 1.38
N HIS A 161 -9.67 8.74 2.30
CA HIS A 161 -9.21 9.23 3.58
C HIS A 161 -8.49 8.15 4.39
N PHE A 162 -7.54 8.56 5.22
CA PHE A 162 -6.75 7.63 6.00
C PHE A 162 -6.24 8.29 7.28
N LEU A 163 -5.81 7.47 8.22
CA LEU A 163 -5.20 7.91 9.47
C LEU A 163 -3.67 7.84 9.37
N PRO A 164 -2.93 8.55 10.23
CA PRO A 164 -1.54 8.20 10.51
C PRO A 164 -1.38 6.71 10.88
N ALA A 165 -0.24 6.09 10.51
CA ALA A 165 -0.08 4.63 10.61
C ALA A 165 0.01 4.08 12.04
N ALA A 166 0.31 4.90 13.05
CA ALA A 166 0.48 4.42 14.44
C ALA A 166 -0.85 4.19 15.18
N MET A 167 -1.99 4.53 14.58
CA MET A 167 -3.27 4.65 15.27
C MET A 167 -4.44 4.01 14.52
N THR A 168 -5.57 3.92 15.22
CA THR A 168 -6.85 3.48 14.67
C THR A 168 -7.97 4.44 15.13
N LEU A 169 -9.22 4.18 14.71
CA LEU A 169 -10.40 4.89 15.20
C LEU A 169 -10.83 4.48 16.63
N TYR A 170 -10.16 3.49 17.22
CA TYR A 170 -10.38 3.03 18.59
C TYR A 170 -9.26 3.58 19.47
N ASP A 171 -9.62 4.11 20.64
CA ASP A 171 -8.68 4.84 21.50
C ASP A 171 -7.65 3.89 22.14
N GLU A 172 -8.05 2.64 22.35
CA GLU A 172 -7.30 1.55 22.98
C GLU A 172 -6.56 0.63 21.99
N VAL A 173 -6.66 0.88 20.67
CA VAL A 173 -6.01 0.08 19.64
C VAL A 173 -5.03 0.93 18.85
N ASP A 174 -3.79 0.46 18.83
CA ASP A 174 -2.70 1.03 18.03
C ASP A 174 -2.44 0.15 16.81
N ARG A 175 -1.73 0.71 15.84
CA ARG A 175 -1.28 0.01 14.64
C ARG A 175 0.23 0.05 14.54
N LEU A 176 0.85 -1.08 14.19
CA LEU A 176 2.29 -1.16 14.02
C LEU A 176 2.71 -0.41 12.74
N VAL A 177 3.64 0.53 12.89
CA VAL A 177 4.18 1.33 11.79
C VAL A 177 5.27 0.54 11.06
N PRO A 178 5.36 0.61 9.71
CA PRO A 178 6.51 0.07 8.98
C PRO A 178 7.84 0.62 9.53
N ASN A 179 8.94 -0.06 9.27
CA ASN A 179 10.27 0.30 9.78
C ASN A 179 10.41 0.29 11.32
N HIS A 180 9.38 -0.19 12.02
CA HIS A 180 9.40 -0.43 13.47
C HIS A 180 9.15 -1.91 13.76
N ARG A 181 9.62 -2.36 14.91
CA ARG A 181 9.18 -3.61 15.53
C ARG A 181 8.28 -3.29 16.72
N LEU A 182 7.31 -4.13 17.00
CA LEU A 182 6.62 -4.10 18.28
C LEU A 182 7.37 -4.99 19.27
N ASN A 183 7.84 -4.43 20.39
CA ASN A 183 8.25 -5.24 21.53
C ASN A 183 7.07 -5.34 22.51
N VAL A 184 6.50 -6.54 22.61
CA VAL A 184 5.26 -6.74 23.36
C VAL A 184 5.47 -6.61 24.86
N ALA A 185 6.58 -7.15 25.40
CA ALA A 185 6.90 -7.03 26.82
C ALA A 185 7.06 -5.56 27.26
N ARG A 186 7.70 -4.73 26.43
CA ARG A 186 7.92 -3.30 26.69
C ARG A 186 6.75 -2.41 26.27
N ARG A 187 5.72 -2.99 25.64
CA ARG A 187 4.51 -2.29 25.15
C ARG A 187 4.81 -1.06 24.31
N ARG A 188 5.78 -1.17 23.42
CA ARG A 188 6.19 -0.05 22.56
C ARG A 188 6.69 -0.51 21.21
N GLN A 189 6.48 0.34 20.22
CA GLN A 189 7.11 0.22 18.92
C GLN A 189 8.51 0.81 18.99
N GLU A 190 9.48 0.16 18.37
CA GLU A 190 10.88 0.59 18.33
C GLU A 190 11.31 0.66 16.87
N ARG A 191 11.88 1.81 16.45
CA ARG A 191 12.41 1.98 15.10
C ARG A 191 13.58 1.04 14.87
N VAL A 192 13.49 0.23 13.82
CA VAL A 192 14.54 -0.68 13.37
C VAL A 192 15.17 -0.24 12.04
N TRP A 193 14.50 0.67 11.34
CA TRP A 193 15.00 1.30 10.12
C TRP A 193 14.49 2.75 9.96
N PRO A 194 15.25 3.67 9.35
CA PRO A 194 16.69 3.61 9.22
C PRO A 194 17.33 3.86 10.60
N VAL A 195 18.45 3.18 10.88
CA VAL A 195 19.20 3.32 12.14
C VAL A 195 20.68 3.68 11.94
N ALA A 196 21.09 3.82 10.68
CA ALA A 196 22.44 4.18 10.28
C ALA A 196 22.40 4.94 8.94
N PRO A 197 23.47 5.69 8.60
CA PRO A 197 23.65 6.27 7.27
C PRO A 197 23.51 5.23 6.16
N LEU A 198 22.78 5.58 5.10
CA LEU A 198 22.79 4.77 3.89
C LEU A 198 24.15 4.89 3.19
N PRO A 199 24.68 3.78 2.62
CA PRO A 199 25.91 3.85 1.86
C PRO A 199 25.69 4.60 0.55
N ASP A 200 26.62 5.50 0.20
CA ASP A 200 26.64 6.14 -1.11
C ASP A 200 26.75 5.09 -2.23
N ARG A 201 25.95 5.26 -3.28
CA ARG A 201 26.01 4.45 -4.49
C ARG A 201 26.05 5.33 -5.72
N THR A 202 26.83 4.92 -6.72
CA THR A 202 26.75 5.54 -8.04
C THR A 202 25.42 5.20 -8.69
N LEU A 203 24.95 6.06 -9.60
CA LEU A 203 23.71 5.82 -10.35
C LEU A 203 23.75 4.46 -11.05
N THR A 204 24.85 4.12 -11.73
CA THR A 204 25.02 2.83 -12.41
C THR A 204 24.89 1.64 -11.45
N ALA A 205 25.53 1.70 -10.27
CA ALA A 205 25.42 0.62 -9.29
C ALA A 205 23.99 0.48 -8.72
N ALA A 206 23.28 1.60 -8.55
CA ALA A 206 21.88 1.59 -8.13
C ALA A 206 20.96 1.03 -9.22
N GLU A 207 21.17 1.37 -10.49
CA GLU A 207 20.45 0.84 -11.64
C GLU A 207 20.64 -0.67 -11.79
N GLU A 208 21.88 -1.15 -11.78
CA GLU A 208 22.21 -2.58 -11.86
C GLU A 208 21.57 -3.37 -10.72
N PHE A 209 21.69 -2.87 -9.49
CA PHE A 209 21.07 -3.49 -8.33
C PHE A 209 19.55 -3.54 -8.45
N THR A 210 18.91 -2.42 -8.80
CA THR A 210 17.45 -2.32 -8.89
C THR A 210 16.90 -3.25 -9.97
N ALA A 211 17.51 -3.26 -11.16
CA ALA A 211 17.10 -4.13 -12.25
C ALA A 211 17.25 -5.62 -11.90
N ALA A 212 18.39 -6.01 -11.32
CA ALA A 212 18.64 -7.38 -10.88
C ALA A 212 17.65 -7.80 -9.79
N HIS A 213 17.44 -6.94 -8.78
CA HIS A 213 16.55 -7.18 -7.66
C HIS A 213 15.10 -7.36 -8.10
N LEU A 214 14.56 -6.43 -8.90
CA LEU A 214 13.20 -6.53 -9.43
C LEU A 214 13.00 -7.80 -10.27
N THR A 215 13.96 -8.12 -11.13
CA THR A 215 13.92 -9.34 -11.96
C THR A 215 13.90 -10.59 -11.09
N ALA A 216 14.74 -10.63 -10.05
CA ALA A 216 14.85 -11.77 -9.16
C ALA A 216 13.63 -11.93 -8.26
N ALA A 217 13.08 -10.83 -7.71
CA ALA A 217 11.87 -10.84 -6.90
C ALA A 217 10.65 -11.32 -7.69
N ILE A 218 10.45 -10.80 -8.91
CA ILE A 218 9.38 -11.25 -9.81
C ILE A 218 9.58 -12.73 -10.18
N GLY A 219 10.82 -13.13 -10.45
CA GLY A 219 11.17 -14.52 -10.76
C GLY A 219 10.96 -15.48 -9.59
N ALA A 220 11.19 -15.04 -8.35
CA ALA A 220 10.91 -15.81 -7.15
C ALA A 220 9.40 -15.96 -6.94
N ALA A 221 8.65 -14.85 -7.05
CA ALA A 221 7.19 -14.86 -6.93
C ALA A 221 6.54 -15.77 -8.00
N SER A 222 7.05 -15.80 -9.24
CA SER A 222 6.47 -16.60 -10.33
C SER A 222 6.68 -18.10 -10.18
N ARG A 223 7.66 -18.54 -9.39
CA ARG A 223 7.84 -19.95 -9.02
C ARG A 223 6.81 -20.42 -8.01
N ARG A 224 6.27 -19.48 -7.23
CA ARG A 224 5.37 -19.75 -6.11
C ARG A 224 3.91 -19.54 -6.48
N PHE A 225 3.64 -18.63 -7.42
CA PHE A 225 2.28 -18.20 -7.74
C PHE A 225 2.08 -17.97 -9.24
N PRO A 226 0.88 -18.26 -9.77
CA PRO A 226 0.41 -17.63 -10.99
C PRO A 226 0.39 -16.11 -10.78
N LEU A 227 1.07 -15.37 -11.65
CA LEU A 227 1.21 -13.93 -11.49
C LEU A 227 0.25 -13.18 -12.40
N SER A 228 -0.29 -12.08 -11.88
CA SER A 228 -0.99 -11.07 -12.67
C SER A 228 -0.31 -9.72 -12.53
N LEU A 229 -0.52 -8.82 -13.49
CA LEU A 229 0.04 -7.48 -13.47
C LEU A 229 -1.02 -6.46 -13.91
N PRO A 230 -1.45 -5.54 -13.03
CA PRO A 230 -2.17 -4.35 -13.46
C PRO A 230 -1.23 -3.47 -14.31
N LEU A 231 -1.43 -3.52 -15.63
CA LEU A 231 -0.66 -2.78 -16.63
C LEU A 231 -1.39 -1.49 -16.99
N THR A 232 -0.70 -0.35 -16.92
CA THR A 232 -1.25 0.99 -17.17
C THR A 232 -0.27 1.84 -18.00
N ALA A 233 -0.53 3.14 -18.17
CA ALA A 233 0.44 4.07 -18.73
C ALA A 233 1.56 4.44 -17.74
N GLY A 234 1.30 4.21 -16.45
CA GLY A 234 2.20 4.53 -15.35
C GLY A 234 3.60 3.96 -15.53
N TYR A 235 4.58 4.64 -14.96
CA TYR A 235 5.97 4.19 -14.97
C TYR A 235 6.12 2.84 -14.27
N ASP A 236 5.46 2.65 -13.13
CA ASP A 236 5.68 1.51 -12.24
C ASP A 236 5.28 0.17 -12.88
N SER A 237 4.07 0.08 -13.45
CA SER A 237 3.61 -1.13 -14.13
C SER A 237 4.45 -1.45 -15.38
N ARG A 238 4.95 -0.43 -16.08
CA ARG A 238 5.87 -0.59 -17.23
C ARG A 238 7.26 -1.04 -16.80
N ALA A 239 7.76 -0.59 -15.66
CA ALA A 239 9.03 -1.07 -15.09
C ALA A 239 8.91 -2.54 -14.67
N LEU A 240 7.82 -2.93 -14.02
CA LEU A 240 7.57 -4.32 -13.60
C LEU A 240 7.50 -5.29 -14.78
N ILE A 241 6.73 -4.97 -15.84
CA ILE A 241 6.65 -5.84 -17.02
C ILE A 241 7.98 -5.91 -17.80
N ALA A 242 8.81 -4.88 -17.71
CA ALA A 242 10.15 -4.86 -18.30
C ALA A 242 11.15 -5.70 -17.51
N ALA A 243 11.05 -5.70 -16.17
CA ALA A 243 11.87 -6.51 -15.27
C ALA A 243 11.51 -8.01 -15.32
N ALA A 244 10.27 -8.35 -15.66
CA ALA A 244 9.86 -9.75 -15.83
C ALA A 244 10.63 -10.41 -17.00
N SER A 245 11.24 -11.57 -16.75
CA SER A 245 11.86 -12.39 -17.79
C SER A 245 10.82 -12.79 -18.85
N ARG A 246 11.28 -13.14 -20.06
CA ARG A 246 10.36 -13.45 -21.18
C ARG A 246 9.34 -14.54 -20.83
N ASP A 247 9.78 -15.59 -20.16
CA ASP A 247 8.93 -16.74 -19.81
C ASP A 247 7.94 -16.41 -18.68
N VAL A 248 8.37 -15.61 -17.70
CA VAL A 248 7.47 -15.13 -16.64
C VAL A 248 6.46 -14.13 -17.21
N ARG A 249 6.92 -13.23 -18.06
CA ARG A 249 6.08 -12.23 -18.70
C ARG A 249 4.99 -12.87 -19.57
N SER A 250 5.30 -13.95 -20.29
CA SER A 250 4.34 -14.62 -21.16
C SER A 250 3.23 -15.33 -20.37
N SER A 251 3.55 -15.88 -19.20
CA SER A 251 2.59 -16.57 -18.32
C SER A 251 1.72 -15.62 -17.49
N MET A 252 2.15 -14.38 -17.27
CA MET A 252 1.38 -13.41 -16.47
C MET A 252 -0.01 -13.09 -17.04
N TYR A 253 -1.01 -12.91 -16.17
CA TYR A 253 -2.28 -12.29 -16.54
C TYR A 253 -2.16 -10.75 -16.47
N ARG A 254 -2.03 -10.08 -17.63
CA ARG A 254 -1.91 -8.60 -17.68
C ARG A 254 -3.27 -7.95 -17.88
N TYR A 255 -3.63 -6.99 -17.04
CA TYR A 255 -4.95 -6.35 -17.11
C TYR A 255 -4.92 -4.84 -16.82
N THR A 256 -5.94 -4.10 -17.25
CA THR A 256 -6.22 -2.74 -16.76
C THR A 256 -7.64 -2.71 -16.20
N LEU A 257 -7.79 -2.10 -15.02
CA LEU A 257 -9.10 -1.87 -14.43
C LEU A 257 -9.78 -0.67 -15.12
N LEU A 258 -11.06 -0.83 -15.44
CA LEU A 258 -11.94 0.28 -15.80
C LEU A 258 -12.76 0.63 -14.57
N TYR A 259 -12.47 1.75 -13.93
CA TYR A 259 -13.18 2.23 -12.74
C TYR A 259 -13.45 3.73 -12.88
N ARG A 260 -14.39 4.25 -12.08
CA ARG A 260 -14.83 5.66 -12.14
C ARG A 260 -15.19 6.03 -13.59
N HIS A 261 -14.47 7.00 -14.18
CA HIS A 261 -14.70 7.51 -15.52
C HIS A 261 -13.80 6.86 -16.60
N LEU A 262 -12.95 5.89 -16.24
CA LEU A 262 -12.04 5.27 -17.19
C LEU A 262 -12.79 4.42 -18.23
N THR A 263 -12.31 4.50 -19.47
CA THR A 263 -12.87 3.77 -20.62
C THR A 263 -11.76 3.08 -21.40
N ARG A 264 -12.12 2.28 -22.40
CA ARG A 264 -11.15 1.64 -23.31
C ARG A 264 -10.26 2.61 -24.10
N PHE A 265 -10.58 3.90 -24.09
CA PHE A 265 -9.86 4.98 -24.77
C PHE A 265 -8.99 5.80 -23.82
N SER A 266 -9.09 5.58 -22.51
CA SER A 266 -8.25 6.25 -21.53
C SER A 266 -6.77 5.93 -21.78
N THR A 267 -5.90 6.90 -21.50
CA THR A 267 -4.45 6.81 -21.70
C THR A 267 -3.85 5.55 -21.09
N ASP A 268 -4.28 5.18 -19.88
CA ASP A 268 -3.83 3.96 -19.22
C ASP A 268 -4.09 2.70 -20.04
N VAL A 269 -5.28 2.60 -20.63
CA VAL A 269 -5.66 1.45 -21.46
C VAL A 269 -4.94 1.47 -22.80
N ALA A 270 -4.88 2.63 -23.46
CA ALA A 270 -4.27 2.75 -24.78
C ALA A 270 -2.77 2.43 -24.74
N ILE A 271 -2.06 2.93 -23.72
CA ILE A 271 -0.62 2.68 -23.54
C ILE A 271 -0.39 1.23 -23.10
N ALA A 272 -1.16 0.70 -22.16
CA ALA A 272 -1.04 -0.70 -21.74
C ALA A 272 -1.21 -1.67 -22.92
N LYS A 273 -2.22 -1.44 -23.79
CA LYS A 273 -2.41 -2.21 -25.02
C LYS A 273 -1.23 -2.11 -25.98
N THR A 274 -0.67 -0.91 -26.15
CA THR A 274 0.50 -0.68 -27.00
C THR A 274 1.72 -1.42 -26.47
N VAL A 275 1.97 -1.37 -25.16
CA VAL A 275 3.05 -2.09 -24.49
C VAL A 275 2.86 -3.59 -24.66
N ALA A 276 1.67 -4.12 -24.40
CA ALA A 276 1.36 -5.53 -24.54
C ALA A 276 1.54 -6.02 -25.99
N ALA A 277 1.08 -5.25 -26.98
CA ALA A 277 1.25 -5.56 -28.40
C ALA A 277 2.74 -5.60 -28.81
N ARG A 278 3.55 -4.63 -28.38
CA ARG A 278 5.00 -4.61 -28.64
C ARG A 278 5.72 -5.81 -28.04
N LEU A 279 5.24 -6.31 -26.90
CA LEU A 279 5.80 -7.45 -26.20
C LEU A 279 5.25 -8.79 -26.72
N GLY A 280 4.26 -8.77 -27.62
CA GLY A 280 3.61 -9.97 -28.15
C GLY A 280 2.77 -10.72 -27.11
N VAL A 281 2.17 -10.00 -26.16
CA VAL A 281 1.43 -10.59 -25.04
C VAL A 281 -0.03 -10.11 -25.00
N ALA A 282 -0.94 -10.97 -24.52
CA ALA A 282 -2.35 -10.61 -24.31
C ALA A 282 -2.54 -9.55 -23.20
N HIS A 283 -3.59 -8.76 -23.32
CA HIS A 283 -3.98 -7.74 -22.33
C HIS A 283 -5.50 -7.75 -22.14
N HIS A 284 -5.93 -7.75 -20.88
CA HIS A 284 -7.32 -7.86 -20.48
C HIS A 284 -7.85 -6.54 -19.91
N LEU A 285 -9.16 -6.31 -20.02
CA LEU A 285 -9.83 -5.23 -19.32
C LEU A 285 -10.78 -5.84 -18.28
N ILE A 286 -10.71 -5.35 -17.06
CA ILE A 286 -11.65 -5.72 -16.00
C ILE A 286 -12.55 -4.52 -15.77
N ASP A 287 -13.86 -4.70 -15.94
CA ASP A 287 -14.83 -3.64 -15.72
C ASP A 287 -15.27 -3.61 -14.25
N CYS A 288 -14.88 -2.54 -13.56
CA CYS A 288 -15.23 -2.27 -12.17
C CYS A 288 -16.23 -1.13 -12.02
N ARG A 289 -16.99 -0.81 -13.07
CA ARG A 289 -17.99 0.26 -13.07
C ARG A 289 -19.42 -0.25 -12.86
N ALA A 290 -19.60 -1.57 -12.86
CA ALA A 290 -20.89 -2.18 -12.61
C ALA A 290 -21.34 -1.89 -11.17
N GLU A 291 -22.64 -1.73 -10.98
CA GLU A 291 -23.22 -1.65 -9.64
C GLU A 291 -23.01 -2.98 -8.92
N PRO A 292 -22.49 -2.96 -7.67
CA PRO A 292 -22.32 -4.19 -6.92
C PRO A 292 -23.64 -4.89 -6.57
N ASP A 293 -23.59 -6.21 -6.42
CA ASP A 293 -24.75 -7.03 -6.08
C ASP A 293 -25.38 -6.63 -4.73
N PRO A 294 -26.69 -6.88 -4.52
CA PRO A 294 -27.33 -6.71 -3.22
C PRO A 294 -26.56 -7.45 -2.11
N GLY A 295 -26.34 -6.78 -0.98
CA GLY A 295 -25.58 -7.31 0.16
C GLY A 295 -24.06 -7.08 0.08
N TRP A 296 -23.51 -6.69 -1.07
CA TRP A 296 -22.08 -6.39 -1.18
C TRP A 296 -21.63 -5.28 -0.23
N ARG A 297 -22.45 -4.21 -0.08
CA ARG A 297 -22.14 -3.11 0.84
C ARG A 297 -21.94 -3.60 2.26
N GLU A 298 -22.91 -4.32 2.80
CA GLU A 298 -22.84 -4.85 4.15
C GLU A 298 -21.64 -5.78 4.34
N LEU A 299 -21.40 -6.69 3.39
CA LEU A 299 -20.25 -7.58 3.41
C LEU A 299 -18.92 -6.81 3.39
N TYR A 300 -18.75 -5.87 2.46
CA TYR A 300 -17.52 -5.10 2.31
C TYR A 300 -17.26 -4.20 3.52
N THR A 301 -18.26 -3.44 3.97
CA THR A 301 -18.11 -2.56 5.14
C THR A 301 -17.96 -3.34 6.44
N GLY A 302 -18.44 -4.58 6.50
CA GLY A 302 -18.24 -5.48 7.64
C GLY A 302 -16.83 -6.07 7.75
N ASN A 303 -15.96 -5.87 6.74
CA ASN A 303 -14.60 -6.42 6.74
C ASN A 303 -13.55 -5.50 7.40
N THR A 304 -13.81 -4.20 7.53
CA THR A 304 -12.87 -3.23 8.11
C THR A 304 -13.58 -1.94 8.58
N PRO A 305 -13.15 -1.32 9.69
CA PRO A 305 -13.81 -0.14 10.27
C PRO A 305 -13.70 1.15 9.46
N MET A 306 -12.80 1.22 8.47
CA MET A 306 -12.59 2.38 7.59
C MET A 306 -12.86 2.06 6.12
N ALA A 307 -13.87 1.23 5.86
CA ALA A 307 -14.18 0.79 4.50
C ALA A 307 -14.59 1.95 3.57
N HIS A 308 -13.86 2.09 2.45
CA HIS A 308 -14.10 3.07 1.40
C HIS A 308 -15.09 2.54 0.36
N TYR A 309 -16.31 2.22 0.79
CA TYR A 309 -17.27 1.52 -0.07
C TYR A 309 -17.55 2.26 -1.38
N ASP A 310 -17.82 3.57 -1.32
CA ASP A 310 -18.27 4.38 -2.47
C ASP A 310 -17.16 4.61 -3.53
N ASP A 311 -15.98 4.01 -3.34
CA ASP A 311 -14.91 3.97 -4.32
C ASP A 311 -14.22 2.59 -4.36
N TRP A 312 -13.32 2.29 -3.43
CA TRP A 312 -12.57 1.02 -3.40
C TRP A 312 -13.46 -0.21 -3.30
N GLY A 313 -14.59 -0.11 -2.59
CA GLY A 313 -15.53 -1.23 -2.47
C GLY A 313 -16.21 -1.61 -3.79
N VAL A 314 -16.56 -0.62 -4.62
CA VAL A 314 -17.07 -0.88 -5.98
C VAL A 314 -15.96 -1.48 -6.85
N ILE A 315 -14.74 -0.96 -6.72
CA ILE A 315 -13.58 -1.49 -7.47
C ILE A 315 -13.30 -2.94 -7.10
N ALA A 316 -13.31 -3.26 -5.80
CA ALA A 316 -13.09 -4.61 -5.28
C ALA A 316 -14.15 -5.60 -5.78
N HIS A 317 -15.41 -5.19 -5.94
CA HIS A 317 -16.45 -6.05 -6.55
C HIS A 317 -16.12 -6.40 -8.00
N GLY A 318 -15.71 -5.41 -8.80
CA GLY A 318 -15.29 -5.66 -10.18
C GLY A 318 -14.05 -6.56 -10.27
N ILE A 319 -13.08 -6.38 -9.38
CA ILE A 319 -11.90 -7.25 -9.28
C ILE A 319 -12.33 -8.67 -8.92
N LEU A 320 -13.17 -8.86 -7.90
CA LEU A 320 -13.63 -10.18 -7.46
C LEU A 320 -14.29 -10.98 -8.60
N ASN A 321 -15.00 -10.30 -9.49
CA ASN A 321 -15.73 -10.92 -10.60
C ASN A 321 -14.92 -11.07 -11.89
N GLY A 322 -13.88 -10.26 -12.10
CA GLY A 322 -13.14 -10.23 -13.35
C GLY A 322 -11.67 -10.61 -13.28
N HIS A 323 -11.07 -10.65 -12.08
CA HIS A 323 -9.67 -11.06 -11.87
C HIS A 323 -9.58 -12.56 -11.55
N PRO A 324 -8.61 -13.31 -12.12
CA PRO A 324 -8.41 -14.72 -11.78
C PRO A 324 -8.09 -14.92 -10.29
N ALA A 325 -8.96 -15.63 -9.57
CA ALA A 325 -8.91 -15.74 -8.12
C ALA A 325 -7.65 -16.42 -7.54
N ASP A 326 -6.95 -17.23 -8.35
CA ASP A 326 -5.72 -17.94 -7.98
C ASP A 326 -4.43 -17.15 -8.31
N HIS A 327 -4.55 -15.98 -8.93
CA HIS A 327 -3.40 -15.16 -9.30
C HIS A 327 -3.02 -14.17 -8.19
N VAL A 328 -1.71 -13.97 -8.01
CA VAL A 328 -1.15 -12.91 -7.17
C VAL A 328 -0.80 -11.71 -8.05
N ALA A 329 -1.30 -10.52 -7.71
CA ALA A 329 -1.02 -9.30 -8.44
C ALA A 329 0.34 -8.69 -8.06
N VAL A 330 1.26 -8.57 -9.01
CA VAL A 330 2.51 -7.84 -8.81
C VAL A 330 2.22 -6.36 -8.90
N LYS A 331 2.43 -5.61 -7.82
CA LYS A 331 2.08 -4.18 -7.74
C LYS A 331 3.31 -3.31 -7.52
N GLY A 332 3.31 -2.15 -8.17
CA GLY A 332 4.43 -1.20 -8.16
C GLY A 332 4.34 -0.12 -7.08
N ASN A 333 3.36 -0.21 -6.18
CA ASN A 333 3.19 0.72 -5.08
C ASN A 333 4.43 0.74 -4.18
N ALA A 334 4.64 1.88 -3.51
CA ALA A 334 5.79 2.21 -2.67
C ALA A 334 7.08 2.53 -3.44
N SER A 335 7.11 2.44 -4.78
CA SER A 335 8.23 2.96 -5.58
C SER A 335 8.37 4.48 -5.45
N GLU A 336 7.31 5.17 -5.06
CA GLU A 336 7.26 6.61 -4.82
C GLU A 336 8.23 7.06 -3.72
N VAL A 337 8.53 6.19 -2.74
CA VAL A 337 9.55 6.42 -1.71
C VAL A 337 10.92 6.69 -2.34
N ALA A 338 11.27 5.98 -3.42
CA ALA A 338 12.54 6.14 -4.12
C ALA A 338 12.51 7.25 -5.18
N ARG A 339 11.36 7.92 -5.37
CA ARG A 339 11.14 8.96 -6.39
C ARG A 339 10.81 10.32 -5.80
N THR A 340 10.95 10.48 -4.49
CA THR A 340 10.75 11.76 -3.78
C THR A 340 9.33 12.29 -4.02
N PHE A 341 8.31 11.55 -3.57
CA PHE A 341 6.90 11.79 -3.91
C PHE A 341 6.43 13.24 -3.68
N TYR A 342 6.80 13.81 -2.54
CA TYR A 342 6.45 15.19 -2.19
C TYR A 342 7.41 16.21 -2.81
N GLY A 343 8.49 15.75 -3.43
CA GLY A 343 9.48 16.51 -4.18
C GLY A 343 8.91 17.31 -5.34
N GLY A 344 9.37 18.56 -5.46
CA GLY A 344 9.12 19.40 -6.63
C GLY A 344 10.20 19.23 -7.71
N PRO A 345 10.01 19.88 -8.88
CA PRO A 345 11.02 19.92 -9.95
C PRO A 345 12.35 20.54 -9.48
N ASP A 346 12.31 21.38 -8.46
CA ASP A 346 13.44 22.13 -7.90
C ASP A 346 14.09 21.41 -6.69
N GLY A 347 13.64 20.20 -6.34
CA GLY A 347 14.13 19.40 -5.22
C GLY A 347 13.05 19.07 -4.18
N PRO A 348 13.42 18.31 -3.13
CA PRO A 348 12.50 17.95 -2.05
C PRO A 348 11.93 19.19 -1.36
N PRO A 349 10.64 19.21 -0.95
CA PRO A 349 10.11 20.25 -0.09
C PRO A 349 10.93 20.27 1.20
N ALA A 350 11.19 21.46 1.74
CA ALA A 350 11.89 21.61 3.01
C ALA A 350 10.95 21.26 4.17
N THR A 351 10.48 20.01 4.27
CA THR A 351 9.76 19.54 5.45
C THR A 351 10.76 19.40 6.59
N GLY A 352 10.73 20.34 7.54
CA GLY A 352 11.61 20.34 8.71
C GLY A 352 10.86 20.11 10.03
N SER A 353 9.56 20.37 10.05
CA SER A 353 8.73 20.36 11.25
C SER A 353 7.51 19.43 11.13
N ALA A 354 6.91 19.07 12.27
CA ALA A 354 5.64 18.35 12.29
C ALA A 354 4.52 19.12 11.57
N ALA A 355 4.53 20.46 11.63
CA ALA A 355 3.56 21.31 10.94
C ALA A 355 3.67 21.20 9.41
N ASP A 356 4.90 21.11 8.88
CA ASP A 356 5.11 20.91 7.44
C ASP A 356 4.53 19.57 6.99
N ILE A 357 4.71 18.53 7.80
CA ILE A 357 4.20 17.17 7.54
C ILE A 357 2.67 17.15 7.62
N LEU A 358 2.06 17.80 8.61
CA LEU A 358 0.60 17.95 8.70
C LEU A 358 0.03 18.67 7.48
N ALA A 359 0.76 19.66 6.93
CA ALA A 359 0.34 20.40 5.75
C ALA A 359 0.35 19.55 4.46
N LEU A 360 1.04 18.40 4.44
CA LEU A 360 1.03 17.48 3.29
C LEU A 360 -0.34 16.83 3.08
N ILE A 361 -1.13 16.66 4.15
CA ILE A 361 -2.44 16.02 4.09
C ILE A 361 -3.54 17.01 4.50
N PRO A 362 -4.38 17.47 3.56
CA PRO A 362 -5.43 18.44 3.86
C PRO A 362 -6.38 17.97 4.96
N GLY A 363 -6.62 18.83 5.95
CA GLY A 363 -7.57 18.59 7.04
C GLY A 363 -6.98 17.87 8.26
N TRP A 364 -5.72 17.43 8.24
CA TRP A 364 -5.11 16.72 9.36
C TRP A 364 -4.74 17.64 10.54
N ALA A 365 -4.31 18.88 10.26
CA ALA A 365 -3.92 19.83 11.30
C ALA A 365 -5.09 20.22 12.23
N GLU A 366 -6.32 20.12 11.72
CA GLU A 366 -7.57 20.45 12.42
C GLU A 366 -8.10 19.30 13.28
N ILE A 367 -7.48 18.12 13.22
CA ILE A 367 -7.89 16.93 13.97
C ILE A 367 -6.89 16.69 15.11
N PRO A 368 -7.23 17.05 16.37
CA PRO A 368 -6.26 17.10 17.47
C PRO A 368 -5.46 15.82 17.70
N PHE A 369 -6.10 14.65 17.65
CA PHE A 369 -5.40 13.38 17.88
C PHE A 369 -4.44 13.01 16.74
N ILE A 370 -4.73 13.44 15.51
CA ILE A 370 -3.85 13.26 14.35
C ILE A 370 -2.65 14.19 14.48
N ALA A 371 -2.88 15.48 14.78
CA ALA A 371 -1.81 16.46 15.00
C ALA A 371 -0.82 15.98 16.06
N ALA A 372 -1.31 15.55 17.23
CA ALA A 372 -0.49 15.03 18.31
C ALA A 372 0.32 13.79 17.92
N SER A 373 -0.24 12.90 17.08
CA SER A 373 0.48 11.73 16.62
C SER A 373 1.57 12.04 15.60
N ILE A 374 1.38 13.04 14.74
CA ILE A 374 2.42 13.47 13.81
C ILE A 374 3.55 14.17 14.56
N GLU A 375 3.24 14.94 15.61
CA GLU A 375 4.26 15.50 16.50
C GLU A 375 5.07 14.40 17.22
N GLU A 376 4.43 13.35 17.73
CA GLU A 376 5.14 12.20 18.31
C GLU A 376 5.99 11.46 17.28
N TRP A 377 5.43 11.17 16.11
CA TRP A 377 6.20 10.54 15.04
C TRP A 377 7.43 11.37 14.67
N HIS A 378 7.26 12.69 14.48
CA HIS A 378 8.32 13.63 14.14
C HIS A 378 9.48 13.63 15.16
N ARG A 379 9.16 13.57 16.47
CA ARG A 379 10.18 13.50 17.55
C ARG A 379 11.15 12.35 17.37
N SER A 380 10.68 11.21 16.84
CA SER A 380 11.54 10.05 16.55
C SER A 380 12.11 10.06 15.12
N ALA A 381 11.35 10.54 14.14
CA ALA A 381 11.70 10.48 12.73
C ALA A 381 12.74 11.53 12.33
N ALA A 382 12.70 12.74 12.90
CA ALA A 382 13.64 13.81 12.55
C ALA A 382 15.10 13.46 12.91
N PRO A 383 15.42 12.92 14.10
CA PRO A 383 16.77 12.42 14.38
C PRO A 383 17.19 11.28 13.44
N ALA A 384 16.28 10.34 13.12
CA ALA A 384 16.56 9.23 12.21
C ALA A 384 16.82 9.71 10.77
N SER A 385 16.05 10.68 10.29
CA SER A 385 16.25 11.37 9.02
C SER A 385 17.63 12.02 8.97
N ALA A 386 17.97 12.83 9.98
CA ALA A 386 19.27 13.50 10.06
C ALA A 386 20.45 12.52 10.12
N ALA A 387 20.30 11.41 10.86
CA ALA A 387 21.35 10.40 10.99
C ALA A 387 21.52 9.52 9.74
N SER A 388 20.44 9.28 8.99
CA SER A 388 20.45 8.38 7.83
C SER A 388 20.70 9.09 6.50
N GLY A 389 20.43 10.39 6.44
CA GLY A 389 20.40 11.18 5.21
C GLY A 389 19.12 11.02 4.38
N ILE A 390 18.14 10.25 4.87
CA ILE A 390 16.84 10.10 4.21
C ILE A 390 15.96 11.31 4.55
N ALA A 391 15.30 11.88 3.55
CA ALA A 391 14.43 13.02 3.73
C ALA A 391 13.20 12.67 4.60
N LEU A 392 12.74 13.63 5.39
CA LEU A 392 11.65 13.40 6.35
C LEU A 392 10.31 13.11 5.66
N ASP A 393 10.06 13.73 4.51
CA ASP A 393 8.91 13.49 3.65
C ASP A 393 8.91 12.10 3.01
N ASP A 394 10.08 11.55 2.68
CA ASP A 394 10.22 10.16 2.23
C ASP A 394 9.93 9.17 3.37
N LEU A 395 10.44 9.43 4.59
CA LEU A 395 10.07 8.64 5.77
C LEU A 395 8.57 8.73 6.06
N PHE A 396 7.98 9.92 5.96
CA PHE A 396 6.54 10.11 6.12
C PHE A 396 5.75 9.35 5.06
N TYR A 397 6.16 9.43 3.79
CA TYR A 397 5.52 8.69 2.71
C TYR A 397 5.59 7.19 2.98
N TRP A 398 6.76 6.67 3.34
CA TRP A 398 6.95 5.26 3.65
C TRP A 398 6.08 4.82 4.83
N GLU A 399 6.16 5.51 5.96
CA GLU A 399 5.56 5.06 7.20
C GLU A 399 4.07 5.34 7.29
N HIS A 400 3.60 6.45 6.74
CA HIS A 400 2.19 6.85 6.81
C HIS A 400 1.45 6.62 5.50
N ARG A 401 2.00 7.02 4.35
CA ARG A 401 1.28 6.81 3.07
C ARG A 401 1.30 5.34 2.66
N CYS A 402 2.45 4.66 2.69
CA CYS A 402 2.48 3.22 2.44
C CYS A 402 1.92 2.43 3.64
N GLY A 403 2.41 2.69 4.85
CA GLY A 403 2.00 1.94 6.05
C GLY A 403 0.54 2.09 6.47
N SER A 404 -0.13 3.18 6.09
CA SER A 404 -1.54 3.40 6.41
C SER A 404 -2.45 3.43 5.18
N TRP A 405 -2.26 4.37 4.25
CA TRP A 405 -3.16 4.48 3.09
C TRP A 405 -3.06 3.25 2.18
N GLN A 406 -1.85 2.85 1.79
CA GLN A 406 -1.67 1.64 0.98
C GLN A 406 -1.99 0.38 1.79
N GLY A 407 -1.56 0.28 3.04
CA GLY A 407 -1.89 -0.85 3.92
C GLY A 407 -3.40 -1.07 4.06
N GLN A 408 -4.17 0.01 4.26
CA GLN A 408 -5.62 0.00 4.32
C GLN A 408 -6.25 -0.42 2.97
N SER A 409 -5.75 0.10 1.85
CA SER A 409 -6.18 -0.32 0.51
C SER A 409 -6.00 -1.83 0.30
N GLN A 410 -4.86 -2.40 0.71
CA GLN A 410 -4.62 -3.84 0.54
C GLN A 410 -5.46 -4.69 1.51
N LEU A 411 -5.67 -4.23 2.74
CA LEU A 411 -6.59 -4.85 3.69
C LEU A 411 -8.03 -4.89 3.15
N GLU A 412 -8.46 -3.80 2.51
CA GLU A 412 -9.79 -3.71 1.88
C GLU A 412 -9.92 -4.58 0.62
N TRP A 413 -8.85 -4.69 -0.15
CA TRP A 413 -8.82 -5.52 -1.35
C TRP A 413 -8.56 -7.00 -1.09
N ASP A 414 -8.17 -7.40 0.12
CA ASP A 414 -8.02 -8.80 0.51
C ASP A 414 -9.31 -9.62 0.30
N ILE A 415 -10.48 -8.98 0.26
CA ILE A 415 -11.75 -9.62 -0.12
C ILE A 415 -11.77 -10.11 -1.57
N ALA A 416 -11.01 -9.47 -2.46
CA ALA A 416 -11.09 -9.65 -3.91
C ALA A 416 -9.77 -10.19 -4.52
N GLN A 417 -8.61 -9.69 -4.09
CA GLN A 417 -7.32 -9.97 -4.71
C GLN A 417 -6.20 -10.01 -3.66
N VAL A 418 -5.22 -10.89 -3.89
CA VAL A 418 -3.94 -10.90 -3.17
C VAL A 418 -2.85 -10.32 -4.06
N ASP A 419 -1.86 -9.68 -3.45
CA ASP A 419 -0.83 -8.92 -4.15
C ASP A 419 0.56 -9.10 -3.51
N VAL A 420 1.59 -8.86 -4.32
CA VAL A 420 3.00 -8.92 -3.94
C VAL A 420 3.72 -7.64 -4.35
N HIS A 421 4.55 -7.13 -3.44
CA HIS A 421 5.46 -6.01 -3.68
C HIS A 421 6.90 -6.51 -3.77
N ALA A 422 7.62 -6.09 -4.81
CA ALA A 422 9.05 -6.35 -5.00
C ALA A 422 9.91 -5.26 -4.32
N VAL A 423 9.53 -4.92 -3.08
CA VAL A 423 10.13 -3.85 -2.27
C VAL A 423 10.79 -4.49 -1.06
N GLN A 424 11.98 -4.00 -0.72
CA GLN A 424 12.75 -4.43 0.44
C GLN A 424 13.34 -3.20 1.15
N GLN A 425 13.77 -3.34 2.40
CA GLN A 425 14.47 -2.27 3.11
C GLN A 425 15.96 -2.27 2.72
N PRO A 426 16.58 -1.10 2.49
CA PRO A 426 18.03 -1.03 2.28
C PRO A 426 18.81 -1.56 3.50
N SER A 427 19.73 -2.50 3.28
CA SER A 427 20.60 -3.01 4.33
C SER A 427 21.59 -1.92 4.81
N PRO A 428 21.73 -1.70 6.13
CA PRO A 428 22.73 -0.79 6.67
C PRO A 428 24.17 -1.29 6.40
N PRO A 429 25.19 -0.41 6.49
CA PRO A 429 26.59 -0.78 6.28
C PRO A 429 27.01 -1.94 7.20
N GLY A 430 27.61 -2.98 6.63
CA GLY A 430 28.10 -4.16 7.39
C GLY A 430 27.19 -5.39 7.35
N GLY A 431 25.95 -5.26 6.88
CA GLY A 431 25.20 -6.42 6.39
C GLY A 431 25.92 -6.96 5.15
N ARG A 432 26.40 -8.20 5.20
CA ARG A 432 26.94 -8.86 4.00
C ARG A 432 25.79 -8.96 2.98
N SER A 433 25.66 -8.01 2.06
CA SER A 433 24.93 -8.28 0.83
C SER A 433 25.75 -9.35 0.13
N TRP A 434 25.22 -10.56 0.01
CA TRP A 434 25.86 -11.59 -0.78
C TRP A 434 25.85 -11.07 -2.21
N ALA A 435 27.00 -10.53 -2.65
CA ALA A 435 27.14 -9.99 -3.97
C ALA A 435 26.65 -11.04 -4.96
N PHE A 436 25.54 -10.75 -5.64
CA PHE A 436 24.96 -11.59 -6.67
C PHE A 436 26.05 -11.90 -7.69
N ARG A 437 26.57 -13.14 -7.67
CA ARG A 437 27.46 -13.61 -8.72
C ARG A 437 26.57 -14.09 -9.86
N PRO A 438 26.60 -13.45 -11.04
CA PRO A 438 25.86 -13.96 -12.19
C PRO A 438 26.30 -15.39 -12.51
N PRO A 439 25.39 -16.29 -12.93
CA PRO A 439 25.75 -17.64 -13.30
C PRO A 439 26.70 -17.62 -14.52
N ASN A 440 27.87 -18.25 -14.33
CA ASN A 440 28.97 -18.44 -15.27
C ASN A 440 28.60 -18.34 -16.76
N ALA A 441 29.08 -17.28 -17.42
CA ALA A 441 29.33 -17.32 -18.85
C ALA A 441 30.46 -18.33 -19.11
N ARG A 442 30.14 -19.38 -19.88
CA ARG A 442 31.10 -20.42 -20.30
C ARG A 442 32.31 -19.76 -20.95
N THR A 443 33.48 -19.94 -20.33
CA THR A 443 34.78 -19.63 -20.91
C THR A 443 35.08 -20.61 -22.04
N THR A 444 34.81 -20.21 -23.28
CA THR A 444 35.50 -20.78 -24.44
C THR A 444 36.85 -20.09 -24.56
N GLY A 445 37.92 -20.85 -24.33
CA GLY A 445 39.28 -20.36 -24.40
C GLY A 445 39.75 -20.12 -25.83
N THR A 446 40.63 -19.14 -25.98
CA THR A 446 41.71 -19.14 -26.98
C THR A 446 42.91 -18.41 -26.39
N ARG A 447 44.08 -19.07 -26.50
CA ARG A 447 45.38 -18.65 -25.98
C ARG A 447 46.06 -17.63 -26.89
N SER A 448 46.80 -16.74 -26.22
CA SER A 448 48.20 -16.33 -26.46
C SER A 448 48.59 -15.32 -27.55
N CYS A 449 49.64 -14.56 -27.16
CA CYS A 449 50.58 -13.73 -27.91
C CYS A 449 50.08 -12.30 -28.18
N GLY A 450 50.78 -11.20 -27.89
CA GLY A 450 52.15 -10.96 -27.43
C GLY A 450 52.58 -9.56 -27.90
N ARG A 451 53.34 -8.84 -27.07
CA ARG A 451 54.24 -7.70 -27.37
C ARG A 451 53.69 -6.32 -27.80
N SER A 452 54.12 -5.33 -27.00
CA SER A 452 54.68 -4.01 -27.33
C SER A 452 54.05 -3.11 -28.39
N SER A 453 53.67 -1.89 -28.01
CA SER A 453 54.35 -0.63 -28.38
C SER A 453 53.47 0.60 -28.08
N ALA A 454 54.03 1.60 -27.41
CA ALA A 454 53.64 3.01 -27.60
C ALA A 454 54.39 3.55 -28.86
N PRO A 455 54.22 4.79 -29.36
CA PRO A 455 53.41 5.93 -28.89
C PRO A 455 52.69 6.69 -30.03
N ARG A 456 51.83 7.69 -29.70
CA ARG A 456 51.99 9.11 -30.11
C ARG A 456 50.70 9.91 -29.97
N THR A 457 50.92 11.09 -29.43
CA THR A 457 50.09 12.28 -29.41
C THR A 457 49.82 12.84 -30.82
N GLN A 458 48.60 13.34 -31.04
CA GLN A 458 48.36 14.52 -31.86
C GLN A 458 47.09 15.23 -31.39
N ARG A 459 47.26 16.50 -31.00
CA ARG A 459 46.22 17.51 -30.79
C ARG A 459 45.71 17.99 -32.14
N LEU A 460 44.43 18.35 -32.23
CA LEU A 460 43.82 19.42 -33.04
C LEU A 460 42.36 19.49 -32.55
N SER A 461 41.91 20.51 -31.81
CA SER A 461 41.58 21.90 -32.18
C SER A 461 40.08 22.09 -31.93
N ALA A 462 39.75 22.98 -31.00
CA ALA A 462 38.38 23.33 -30.61
C ALA A 462 37.84 24.45 -31.50
N CYS A 463 36.54 24.41 -31.81
CA CYS A 463 35.69 25.59 -31.88
C CYS A 463 34.23 25.22 -31.54
N PRO A 464 33.45 26.17 -30.98
CA PRO A 464 32.28 25.88 -30.17
C PRO A 464 30.99 25.97 -30.97
N SER A 465 29.97 25.21 -30.57
CA SER A 465 28.58 25.50 -30.96
C SER A 465 27.64 25.35 -29.77
N THR A 466 26.98 26.46 -29.47
CA THR A 466 25.89 26.65 -28.53
C THR A 466 24.68 25.81 -28.94
N PRO A 467 23.96 25.12 -28.04
CA PRO A 467 22.64 24.59 -28.35
C PRO A 467 21.54 25.56 -27.88
N ALA A 468 20.63 25.86 -28.81
CA ALA A 468 19.33 26.47 -28.57
C ALA A 468 18.38 25.50 -27.82
N PRO A 469 17.32 26.00 -27.15
CA PRO A 469 16.63 25.28 -26.10
C PRO A 469 15.72 24.18 -26.66
N ARG A 470 15.86 22.96 -26.15
CA ARG A 470 14.88 21.90 -26.36
C ARG A 470 13.73 22.08 -25.37
N THR A 471 12.55 22.26 -25.93
CA THR A 471 11.26 22.24 -25.25
C THR A 471 11.10 20.96 -24.42
N ALA A 472 11.01 21.12 -23.10
CA ALA A 472 10.75 20.04 -22.17
C ALA A 472 9.31 19.55 -22.33
N ALA A 473 9.17 18.31 -22.80
CA ALA A 473 7.91 17.57 -22.73
C ALA A 473 7.61 17.24 -21.27
N ARG A 474 6.44 17.68 -20.80
CA ARG A 474 5.92 17.43 -19.45
C ARG A 474 5.67 15.93 -19.25
N TRP A 475 6.28 15.35 -18.22
CA TRP A 475 5.98 14.01 -17.74
C TRP A 475 5.11 14.14 -16.48
N SER A 476 3.81 13.89 -16.61
CA SER A 476 2.92 13.72 -15.45
C SER A 476 2.85 12.23 -15.10
N SER A 477 3.33 11.87 -13.91
CA SER A 477 3.02 10.60 -13.25
C SER A 477 1.56 10.61 -12.83
N ALA A 478 0.68 10.07 -13.68
CA ALA A 478 -0.69 9.79 -13.30
C ALA A 478 -0.72 8.46 -12.52
N SER A 479 -0.60 8.56 -11.21
CA SER A 479 -1.18 7.63 -10.24
C SER A 479 -1.99 8.50 -9.26
N ASN A 480 -3.31 8.49 -9.45
CA ASN A 480 -4.38 8.94 -8.57
C ASN A 480 -4.09 10.10 -7.59
N CYS A 481 -4.35 11.34 -8.06
CA CYS A 481 -4.95 12.38 -7.22
C CYS A 481 -5.53 13.46 -8.15
N VAL A 482 -6.85 13.48 -8.36
CA VAL A 482 -7.54 14.62 -8.97
C VAL A 482 -8.51 15.15 -7.93
N THR A 483 -8.04 16.11 -7.14
CA THR A 483 -8.94 17.05 -6.47
C THR A 483 -9.55 17.94 -7.54
N ALA A 484 -10.87 17.86 -7.70
CA ALA A 484 -11.62 18.74 -8.56
C ALA A 484 -11.43 20.20 -8.11
N ARG A 485 -10.81 21.02 -8.95
CA ARG A 485 -11.06 22.46 -8.97
C ARG A 485 -11.68 22.80 -10.32
N GLU A 486 -12.97 23.03 -10.30
CA GLU A 486 -13.68 23.75 -11.35
C GLU A 486 -13.15 25.18 -11.37
N GLU A 487 -12.59 25.62 -12.49
CA GLU A 487 -12.64 27.03 -12.85
C GLU A 487 -12.68 27.18 -14.38
N SER A 488 -13.69 27.92 -14.79
CA SER A 488 -14.20 28.16 -16.13
C SER A 488 -13.18 28.77 -17.08
N SER A 489 -13.02 28.18 -18.26
CA SER A 489 -12.38 28.79 -19.43
C SER A 489 -13.32 29.79 -20.10
N ALA A 490 -13.04 31.08 -19.96
CA ALA A 490 -13.47 32.12 -20.90
C ALA A 490 -12.24 32.58 -21.69
N GLY A 491 -12.23 32.28 -22.99
CA GLY A 491 -11.15 32.60 -23.91
C GLY A 491 -10.96 34.11 -24.08
N SER A 492 -9.70 34.55 -24.04
CA SER A 492 -9.29 35.88 -24.49
C SER A 492 -8.53 35.72 -25.81
N ALA A 493 -9.20 36.10 -26.90
CA ALA A 493 -8.56 36.38 -28.18
C ALA A 493 -8.41 37.91 -28.29
N HIS A 494 -7.15 38.37 -28.37
CA HIS A 494 -6.84 39.72 -28.81
C HIS A 494 -7.10 39.84 -30.33
N GLY A 495 -7.96 40.79 -30.70
CA GLY A 495 -8.23 41.18 -32.07
C GLY A 495 -8.87 42.57 -32.11
N ASP A 496 -8.31 43.44 -32.94
CA ASP A 496 -8.41 44.90 -32.97
C ASP A 496 -9.80 45.57 -32.92
N ARG A 497 -9.80 46.77 -32.33
CA ARG A 497 -10.90 47.75 -32.28
C ARG A 497 -11.07 48.52 -33.59
N ARG A 498 -12.32 48.68 -34.08
CA ARG A 498 -12.84 49.89 -34.76
C ARG A 498 -14.35 50.12 -34.48
N VAL A 499 -14.63 51.00 -33.51
CA VAL A 499 -15.49 52.21 -33.52
C VAL A 499 -16.86 52.24 -34.29
N THR A 500 -17.97 52.04 -33.54
CA THR A 500 -19.27 52.80 -33.38
C THR A 500 -20.20 53.20 -34.57
N PRO A 501 -21.46 53.70 -34.35
CA PRO A 501 -22.50 53.45 -33.32
C PRO A 501 -23.97 53.37 -33.86
N GLY A 502 -24.95 52.92 -33.05
CA GLY A 502 -26.40 53.07 -33.35
C GLY A 502 -27.40 52.66 -32.25
N ARG A 503 -27.86 53.68 -31.47
CA ARG A 503 -29.10 53.89 -30.66
C ARG A 503 -30.32 52.92 -30.76
N PRO A 504 -31.33 52.98 -29.84
CA PRO A 504 -31.38 52.93 -28.36
C PRO A 504 -32.53 51.96 -27.85
N PRO A 505 -32.85 51.85 -26.54
CA PRO A 505 -33.67 50.74 -26.01
C PRO A 505 -35.17 51.07 -25.88
N ARG A 506 -36.03 50.02 -25.84
CA ARG A 506 -37.43 50.12 -25.41
C ARG A 506 -37.71 49.40 -24.08
N THR A 507 -38.44 50.14 -23.26
CA THR A 507 -38.89 50.02 -21.87
C THR A 507 -39.75 48.80 -21.47
N ALA A 508 -39.41 48.22 -20.31
CA ALA A 508 -40.21 47.90 -19.11
C ALA A 508 -41.72 47.51 -19.20
N ARG A 509 -42.13 46.38 -18.56
CA ARG A 509 -42.68 46.33 -17.17
C ARG A 509 -43.05 44.90 -16.70
N PRO A 510 -43.24 44.66 -15.37
CA PRO A 510 -43.11 43.36 -14.69
C PRO A 510 -44.43 42.81 -14.09
N ARG A 511 -44.53 41.48 -13.86
CA ARG A 511 -45.40 40.75 -12.90
C ARG A 511 -44.81 39.33 -12.73
N GLY A 512 -44.73 38.64 -11.61
CA GLY A 512 -45.18 38.79 -10.22
C GLY A 512 -44.65 37.56 -9.43
N ARG A 513 -44.50 37.70 -8.11
CA ARG A 513 -43.93 36.69 -7.19
C ARG A 513 -44.71 35.35 -7.20
N PRO A 514 -44.05 34.19 -6.98
CA PRO A 514 -44.73 32.92 -6.70
C PRO A 514 -45.14 32.81 -5.22
N ARG A 515 -46.32 32.22 -4.98
CA ARG A 515 -46.81 31.81 -3.65
C ARG A 515 -46.26 30.43 -3.26
N PRO A 516 -46.05 30.15 -1.96
CA PRO A 516 -45.55 28.87 -1.47
C PRO A 516 -46.67 27.84 -1.28
N VAL A 517 -46.34 26.56 -1.45
CA VAL A 517 -47.21 25.43 -1.09
C VAL A 517 -46.56 24.67 0.07
N SER A 518 -47.29 24.55 1.16
CA SER A 518 -46.95 23.87 2.42
C SER A 518 -47.18 22.35 2.38
N PRO A 519 -46.61 21.59 3.33
CA PRO A 519 -46.37 20.14 3.23
C PRO A 519 -47.55 19.28 3.72
N ARG A 520 -47.62 18.03 3.23
CA ARG A 520 -48.55 17.00 3.69
C ARG A 520 -47.96 16.19 4.85
N SER A 521 -48.78 15.98 5.88
CA SER A 521 -48.56 15.18 7.10
C SER A 521 -48.85 13.67 6.88
N PRO A 522 -48.39 12.76 7.77
CA PRO A 522 -48.43 11.31 7.62
C PRO A 522 -49.71 10.64 8.20
N PRO A 523 -49.98 9.35 7.92
CA PRO A 523 -51.15 8.63 8.43
C PRO A 523 -50.94 7.99 9.84
N PRO A 524 -52.03 7.60 10.54
CA PRO A 524 -52.05 7.29 11.97
C PRO A 524 -51.80 5.79 12.32
N PRO A 525 -51.61 5.44 13.62
CA PRO A 525 -51.28 4.09 14.07
C PRO A 525 -52.52 3.23 14.31
N SER A 526 -52.36 1.90 14.22
CA SER A 526 -53.38 0.92 14.64
C SER A 526 -52.88 0.12 15.85
N ALA A 527 -53.72 0.03 16.88
CA ALA A 527 -53.57 -0.85 18.03
C ALA A 527 -54.94 -1.42 18.42
N SER A 528 -55.06 -2.75 18.45
CA SER A 528 -55.97 -3.56 19.28
C SER A 528 -55.59 -5.04 19.01
N GLY A 529 -55.57 -5.99 19.94
CA GLY A 529 -55.85 -6.02 21.36
C GLY A 529 -55.33 -7.36 21.93
N ARG A 530 -55.15 -7.40 23.26
CA ARG A 530 -54.82 -8.60 24.04
C ARG A 530 -56.04 -9.52 24.14
N GLN A 531 -55.83 -10.85 24.11
CA GLN A 531 -56.54 -11.79 24.99
C GLN A 531 -55.63 -12.98 25.37
N ARG A 532 -55.76 -13.40 26.63
CA ARG A 532 -55.07 -14.51 27.30
C ARG A 532 -55.77 -15.84 26.99
N GLY A 533 -55.05 -16.95 27.09
CA GLY A 533 -55.65 -18.29 27.17
C GLY A 533 -54.63 -19.40 27.43
N THR A 534 -54.53 -19.80 28.70
CA THR A 534 -53.89 -21.03 29.20
C THR A 534 -54.54 -22.30 28.64
N GLY A 535 -53.76 -23.34 28.36
CA GLY A 535 -54.31 -24.67 28.02
C GLY A 535 -53.25 -25.77 27.85
N VAL A 536 -53.27 -26.72 28.77
CA VAL A 536 -52.42 -27.91 28.95
C VAL A 536 -52.93 -29.12 28.11
N ARG A 537 -52.05 -30.10 27.84
CA ARG A 537 -52.26 -31.48 27.28
C ARG A 537 -52.48 -31.54 25.75
N ARG A 538 -51.85 -32.43 24.97
CA ARG A 538 -51.19 -33.73 25.18
C ARG A 538 -49.91 -33.82 24.36
#